data_AF-A0A068U7G1-F1
#
_entry.id   AF-A0A068U7G1-F1
#
_cell.length_a   1.000
_cell.length_b   1.000
_cell.length_c   1.000
_cell.angle_alpha   90.00
_cell.angle_beta   90.00
_cell.angle_gamma   90.00
#
_symmetry.space_group_name_H-M   'P 1'
#
loop_
_entity.id
_entity.type
_entity.pdbx_description
1 polymer ?
#
loop_
_entity_poly.entity_id
_entity_poly.type
_entity_poly.pdbx_seq_one_letter_code
_entity_poly.pdbx_strand_id
1 'polypeptide(L)'
;MWETSMKGLSSLVKRTTPSSFAYICEKIGNSLTDKMDDLACFAPGMLVLGSSGYASDESQKFLSLAEEVNTVFKRFIISRSV
;
A
#
# COMPACT_ATOMS: atom_id res chain seq x y z
N MET A 1 11.60 -3.18 14.41
CA MET A 1 12.06 -2.49 13.17
C MET A 1 10.92 -2.41 12.18
N TRP A 2 10.22 -3.52 11.94
CA TRP A 2 9.00 -3.59 11.15
C TRP A 2 7.91 -2.59 11.58
N GLU A 3 7.63 -2.48 12.87
CA GLU A 3 6.56 -1.65 13.43
C GLU A 3 6.77 -0.16 13.12
N THR A 4 8.02 0.30 13.22
CA THR A 4 8.39 1.69 12.90
C THR A 4 8.27 1.94 11.41
N SER A 5 8.74 1.00 10.58
CA SER A 5 8.58 1.06 9.13
C SER A 5 7.11 1.07 8.71
N MET A 6 6.25 0.32 9.39
CA MET A 6 4.82 0.26 9.10
C MET A 6 4.10 1.57 9.41
N LYS A 7 4.46 2.24 10.52
CA LYS A 7 3.97 3.60 10.79
C LYS A 7 4.40 4.58 9.70
N GLY A 8 5.63 4.45 9.21
CA GLY A 8 6.13 5.21 8.06
C GLY A 8 5.33 4.93 6.79
N LEU A 9 5.10 3.66 6.45
CA LEU A 9 4.35 3.24 5.28
C LEU A 9 2.91 3.76 5.30
N SER A 10 2.22 3.69 6.44
CA SER A 10 0.87 4.26 6.58
C SER A 10 0.81 5.76 6.28
N SER A 11 1.89 6.51 6.54
CA SER A 11 1.97 7.94 6.20
C SER A 11 2.14 8.21 4.69
N LEU A 12 2.54 7.20 3.91
CA LEU A 12 2.72 7.27 2.47
C LEU A 12 1.48 6.81 1.70
N VAL A 13 0.53 6.15 2.37
CA VAL A 13 -0.71 5.69 1.76
C VAL A 13 -1.65 6.88 1.55
N LYS A 14 -2.07 7.09 0.30
CA LYS A 14 -3.12 8.04 -0.06
C LYS A 14 -4.23 7.34 -0.82
N ARG A 15 -5.39 8.01 -0.92
CA ARG A 15 -6.54 7.53 -1.69
C ARG A 15 -6.82 8.43 -2.88
N THR A 16 -7.16 7.84 -4.03
CA THR A 16 -7.57 8.58 -5.22
C THR A 16 -8.96 9.20 -5.04
N THR A 17 -9.28 10.25 -5.79
CA THR A 17 -10.64 10.82 -5.86
C THR A 17 -11.10 10.76 -7.32
N PRO A 18 -12.33 10.31 -7.65
CA PRO A 18 -13.45 9.97 -6.76
C PRO A 18 -13.50 8.51 -6.27
N SER A 19 -12.70 7.62 -6.86
CA SER A 19 -12.81 6.16 -6.66
C SER A 19 -12.28 5.64 -5.31
N SER A 20 -11.60 6.47 -4.51
CA SER A 20 -11.11 6.14 -3.16
C SER A 20 -10.12 4.96 -3.08
N PHE A 21 -9.40 4.66 -4.15
CA PHE A 21 -8.43 3.58 -4.19
C PHE A 21 -7.13 3.94 -3.46
N ALA A 22 -6.62 3.03 -2.62
CA ALA A 22 -5.37 3.24 -1.89
C ALA A 22 -4.14 2.96 -2.75
N TYR A 23 -3.17 3.88 -2.73
CA TYR A 23 -1.87 3.75 -3.39
C TYR A 23 -0.76 4.27 -2.48
N ILE A 24 0.48 3.87 -2.77
CA ILE A 24 1.67 4.24 -2.00
C ILE A 24 2.38 5.37 -2.74
N CYS A 25 2.58 6.51 -2.07
CA CYS A 25 3.30 7.67 -2.60
C CYS A 25 4.80 7.57 -2.35
N GLU A 26 5.58 8.24 -3.19
CA GLU A 26 6.99 8.53 -2.91
C GLU A 26 7.11 9.76 -2.00
N LYS A 27 8.06 9.73 -1.07
CA LYS A 27 8.41 10.87 -0.22
C LYS A 27 9.87 11.26 -0.43
N ILE A 28 10.09 12.50 -0.85
CA ILE A 28 11.43 13.07 -1.05
C ILE A 28 11.55 14.29 -0.12
N GLY A 29 12.38 14.15 0.92
CA GLY A 29 12.46 15.13 2.01
C GLY A 29 11.09 15.31 2.67
N ASN A 30 10.51 16.51 2.56
CA ASN A 30 9.19 16.83 3.11
C ASN A 30 8.06 16.82 2.07
N SER A 31 8.38 16.55 0.79
CA SER A 31 7.39 16.50 -0.28
C SER A 31 6.86 15.09 -0.51
N LEU A 32 5.55 14.95 -0.71
CA LEU A 32 4.89 13.73 -1.14
C LEU A 32 4.54 13.85 -2.63
N THR A 33 4.96 12.88 -3.42
CA THR A 33 4.68 12.80 -4.85
C THR A 33 3.75 11.64 -5.10
N ASP A 34 2.65 11.90 -5.81
CA ASP A 34 1.62 10.90 -6.13
C ASP A 34 2.08 10.01 -7.30
N LYS A 35 3.15 9.24 -7.05
CA LYS A 35 3.79 8.30 -7.96
C LYS A 35 3.97 6.96 -7.26
N MET A 36 3.72 5.89 -7.99
CA MET A 36 3.85 4.51 -7.52
C MET A 36 4.57 3.68 -8.58
N ASP A 37 5.74 3.14 -8.23
CA ASP A 37 6.51 2.30 -9.14
C ASP A 37 5.94 0.87 -9.22
N ASP A 38 6.10 0.20 -10.37
CA ASP A 38 5.68 -1.20 -10.56
C ASP A 38 6.32 -2.14 -9.52
N LEU A 39 7.53 -1.80 -9.05
CA LEU A 39 8.22 -2.54 -8.00
C LEU A 39 7.44 -2.53 -6.68
N ALA A 40 6.65 -1.50 -6.38
CA ALA A 40 5.86 -1.45 -5.14
C ALA A 40 4.76 -2.53 -5.08
N CYS A 41 4.57 -3.32 -6.15
CA CYS A 41 3.66 -4.47 -6.20
C CYS A 41 4.04 -5.59 -5.20
N PHE A 42 5.26 -5.59 -4.64
CA PHE A 42 5.59 -6.51 -3.55
C PHE A 42 4.90 -6.14 -2.23
N ALA A 43 4.52 -4.87 -2.03
CA ALA A 43 4.07 -4.35 -0.74
C ALA A 43 2.81 -5.03 -0.20
N PRO A 44 1.76 -5.32 -1.01
CA PRO A 44 0.62 -6.12 -0.55
C PRO A 44 1.02 -7.49 0.03
N GLY A 45 1.92 -8.22 -0.64
CA GLY A 45 2.40 -9.51 -0.16
C GLY A 45 3.17 -9.39 1.15
N MET A 46 4.02 -8.36 1.26
CA MET A 46 4.73 -8.02 2.49
C MET A 46 3.75 -7.72 3.66
N LEU A 47 2.70 -6.95 3.41
CA LEU A 47 1.68 -6.60 4.42
C LEU A 47 0.94 -7.84 4.94
N VAL A 48 0.55 -8.76 4.06
CA VAL A 48 -0.12 -10.03 4.43
C VAL A 48 0.80 -10.93 5.25
N LEU A 49 2.06 -11.06 4.86
CA LEU A 49 3.02 -11.88 5.61
C LEU A 49 3.32 -11.28 6.99
N GLY A 50 3.49 -9.95 7.05
CA GLY A 50 3.78 -9.22 8.27
C GLY A 50 2.61 -9.17 9.26
N SER A 51 1.36 -9.35 8.80
CA SER A 51 0.17 -9.31 9.67
C SER A 51 -0.03 -10.59 10.51
N SER A 52 0.68 -11.68 10.20
CA SER A 52 0.57 -12.97 10.89
C SER A 52 1.03 -12.94 12.36
N GLY A 53 1.89 -11.98 12.73
CA GLY A 53 2.39 -11.79 14.10
C GLY A 53 1.58 -10.80 14.95
N TYR A 54 0.51 -10.21 14.40
CA TYR A 54 -0.27 -9.16 15.07
C TYR A 54 -1.57 -9.67 15.70
N ALA A 55 -2.08 -8.91 16.68
CA ALA A 55 -3.42 -9.11 17.21
C ALA A 55 -4.48 -8.96 16.11
N SER A 56 -5.64 -9.59 16.31
CA SER A 56 -6.68 -9.72 15.27
C SER A 56 -7.13 -8.38 14.68
N ASP A 57 -7.10 -7.30 15.46
CA ASP A 57 -7.55 -5.96 15.04
C ASP A 57 -6.52 -5.24 14.16
N GLU A 58 -5.24 -5.28 14.53
CA GLU A 58 -4.15 -4.71 13.71
C GLU A 58 -3.87 -5.55 12.47
N SER A 59 -3.97 -6.88 12.60
CA SER A 59 -3.86 -7.83 11.50
C SER A 59 -4.89 -7.52 10.41
N GLN A 60 -6.16 -7.30 10.78
CA GLN A 60 -7.21 -6.93 9.84
C GLN A 60 -6.92 -5.61 9.11
N LYS A 61 -6.40 -4.59 9.80
CA LYS A 61 -6.05 -3.31 9.14
C LYS A 61 -5.01 -3.50 8.04
N PHE A 62 -3.97 -4.29 8.30
CA PHE A 62 -2.93 -4.58 7.31
C PHE A 62 -3.45 -5.43 6.15
N LEU A 63 -4.31 -6.41 6.43
CA LEU A 63 -4.96 -7.23 5.40
C LEU A 63 -5.86 -6.38 4.50
N SER A 64 -6.71 -5.52 5.07
CA SER A 64 -7.57 -4.62 4.30
C SER A 64 -6.74 -3.64 3.45
N LEU A 65 -5.67 -3.07 3.99
CA LEU A 65 -4.78 -2.19 3.24
C LEU A 65 -4.09 -2.95 2.08
N ALA A 66 -3.64 -4.17 2.32
CA ALA A 66 -3.02 -5.01 1.29
C ALA A 66 -4.00 -5.28 0.13
N GLU A 67 -5.26 -5.57 0.44
CA GLU A 67 -6.31 -5.81 -0.54
C GLU A 67 -6.61 -4.57 -1.38
N GLU A 68 -6.72 -3.39 -0.75
CA GLU A 68 -6.95 -2.13 -1.45
C GLU A 68 -5.79 -1.79 -2.41
N VAL A 69 -4.54 -1.89 -1.95
CA VAL A 69 -3.35 -1.58 -2.76
C VAL A 69 -3.20 -2.60 -3.90
N ASN A 70 -3.46 -3.88 -3.65
CA ASN A 70 -3.46 -4.92 -4.69
C ASN A 70 -4.51 -4.68 -5.77
N THR A 71 -5.66 -4.10 -5.41
CA THR A 71 -6.72 -3.74 -6.37
C THR A 71 -6.23 -2.70 -7.37
N VAL A 72 -5.47 -1.69 -6.91
CA VAL A 72 -4.86 -0.68 -7.78
C VAL A 72 -3.84 -1.32 -8.71
N PHE A 73 -2.96 -2.16 -8.20
CA PHE A 73 -1.95 -2.84 -9.03
C PHE A 73 -2.58 -3.71 -10.12
N LYS A 74 -3.59 -4.52 -9.76
CA LYS A 74 -4.33 -5.32 -10.75
C LYS A 74 -4.91 -4.44 -11.84
N ARG A 75 -5.47 -3.29 -11.48
CA ARG A 75 -6.02 -2.34 -12.45
C ARG A 75 -4.95 -1.71 -13.34
N PHE A 76 -3.79 -1.37 -12.78
CA PHE A 76 -2.67 -0.78 -13.52
C PHE A 76 -2.04 -1.77 -14.51
N ILE A 77 -1.83 -3.03 -14.08
CA ILE A 77 -1.33 -4.11 -14.94
C ILE A 77 -2.30 -4.38 -16.09
N ILE A 78 -3.61 -4.45 -15.82
CA ILE A 78 -4.64 -4.61 -16.86
C ILE A 78 -4.63 -3.41 -17.82
N SER A 79 -4.48 -2.17 -17.32
CA SER A 79 -4.45 -0.98 -18.16
C SER A 79 -3.19 -0.83 -19.02
N ARG A 80 -2.08 -1.49 -18.67
CA ARG A 80 -0.85 -1.52 -19.48
C ARG A 80 -0.81 -2.67 -20.49
N SER A 81 -1.71 -3.65 -20.38
CA SER A 81 -1.76 -4.82 -21.25
C SER A 81 -2.74 -4.68 -22.42
N VAL A 82 -3.28 -3.48 -22.67
CA VAL A 82 -4.19 -3.14 -23.77
C VAL A 82 -3.59 -2.02 -24.61
#